data_AF-A0A239AM39-F1
#
_entry.id   AF-A0A239AM39-F1
#
_cell.length_a   1.000
_cell.length_b   1.000
_cell.length_c   1.000
_cell.angle_alpha   90.00
_cell.angle_beta   90.00
_cell.angle_gamma   90.00
#
_symmetry.space_group_name_H-M   'P 1'
#
loop_
_entity.id
_entity.type
_entity.pdbx_description
1 polymer ?
#
loop_
_entity_poly.entity_id
_entity_poly.type
_entity_poly.pdbx_seq_one_letter_code
_entity_poly.pdbx_strand_id
1 'polypeptide(L)'
;MYDSINKPESQLLQSELNTVSSIQIYSGFRKDFKLTESDNQWLDNKIEQIATALFLDGKRILVSAVGGYSGCPDKMIDTIRLNNIEIVNLKFCHTCTDGFRDEKFIKTFNDKMYSLMQIEPPNRKTKLFYGEYKEQTKDRFEIKLVLKEDRTFKFWINKGHSSDFTEGLWKNKNDTLILNSKTLDKSDDISFALSSAKWIEFNDLEFQLKKGKLSELNSGNLKLKQAVE
;
A
#
# COMPACT_ATOMS: atom_id res chain seq x y z
N MET A 1 -27.71 -10.60 -1.05
CA MET A 1 -28.66 -10.90 0.04
C MET A 1 -27.86 -11.55 1.17
N TYR A 2 -27.41 -10.76 2.13
CA TYR A 2 -26.71 -11.22 3.34
C TYR A 2 -27.43 -10.60 4.55
N ASP A 3 -28.63 -11.12 4.83
CA ASP A 3 -29.36 -10.81 6.06
C ASP A 3 -29.03 -11.88 7.10
N SER A 4 -28.09 -11.53 7.99
CA SER A 4 -28.11 -11.89 9.41
C SER A 4 -26.86 -11.27 10.04
N ILE A 5 -26.95 -9.96 10.32
CA ILE A 5 -26.05 -9.34 11.27
C ILE A 5 -26.86 -9.27 12.55
N ASN A 6 -26.52 -10.08 13.56
CA ASN A 6 -27.09 -9.97 14.89
C ASN A 6 -27.21 -8.50 15.27
N LYS A 7 -28.41 -8.03 15.66
CA LYS A 7 -28.56 -6.63 16.10
C LYS A 7 -27.63 -6.41 17.30
N PRO A 8 -26.95 -5.25 17.40
CA PRO A 8 -26.08 -5.01 18.52
C PRO A 8 -26.91 -4.99 19.82
N GLU A 9 -26.33 -5.55 20.87
CA GLU A 9 -26.93 -5.62 22.19
C GLU A 9 -26.97 -4.23 22.82
N SER A 10 -25.92 -3.44 22.59
CA SER A 10 -25.86 -2.04 23.03
C SER A 10 -26.88 -1.16 22.32
N GLN A 11 -27.77 -0.52 23.10
CA GLN A 11 -28.71 0.50 22.62
C GLN A 11 -28.00 1.67 21.90
N LEU A 12 -26.75 1.96 22.27
CA LEU A 12 -25.97 3.03 21.64
C LEU A 12 -25.68 2.75 20.15
N LEU A 13 -25.49 1.48 19.80
CA LEU A 13 -25.20 1.02 18.44
C LEU A 13 -26.46 0.79 17.60
N GLN A 14 -27.65 0.93 18.19
CA GLN A 14 -28.94 0.86 17.48
C GLN A 14 -29.28 2.18 16.75
N SER A 15 -28.40 3.19 16.84
CA SER A 15 -28.47 4.44 16.09
C SER A 15 -28.01 4.28 14.63
N GLU A 16 -28.26 5.27 13.76
CA GLU A 16 -27.87 5.20 12.35
C GLU A 16 -26.34 5.30 12.17
N LEU A 17 -25.69 4.15 12.06
CA LEU A 17 -24.25 4.02 11.80
C LEU A 17 -23.97 3.88 10.30
N ASN A 18 -24.36 4.88 9.52
CA ASN A 18 -24.25 4.85 8.05
C ASN A 18 -23.14 5.73 7.48
N THR A 19 -22.37 6.42 8.33
CA THR A 19 -21.26 7.27 7.90
C THR A 19 -19.92 6.82 8.47
N VAL A 20 -18.84 7.15 7.77
CA VAL A 20 -17.46 6.94 8.23
C VAL A 20 -17.24 7.61 9.59
N SER A 21 -17.70 8.86 9.75
CA SER A 21 -17.51 9.62 11.00
C SER A 21 -18.29 9.01 12.18
N SER A 22 -19.56 8.63 11.98
CA SER A 22 -20.33 8.00 13.05
C SER A 22 -19.67 6.71 13.53
N ILE A 23 -19.25 5.83 12.60
CA ILE A 23 -18.63 4.56 12.97
C ILE A 23 -17.24 4.75 13.60
N GLN A 24 -16.47 5.74 13.12
CA GLN A 24 -15.19 6.11 13.72
C GLN A 24 -15.38 6.42 15.22
N ILE A 25 -16.35 7.27 15.57
CA ILE A 25 -16.62 7.65 16.96
C ILE A 25 -16.90 6.40 17.81
N TYR A 26 -17.85 5.56 17.41
CA TYR A 26 -18.16 4.35 18.18
C TYR A 26 -16.99 3.37 18.26
N SER A 27 -16.16 3.30 17.21
CA SER A 27 -14.98 2.46 17.21
C SER A 27 -13.88 3.00 18.14
N GLY A 28 -13.78 4.32 18.29
CA GLY A 28 -12.79 4.96 19.16
C GLY A 28 -13.11 4.87 20.66
N PHE A 29 -14.40 4.80 21.00
CA PHE A 29 -14.89 4.79 22.38
C PHE A 29 -15.38 3.41 22.85
N ARG A 30 -14.94 2.31 22.22
CA ARG A 30 -15.34 0.92 22.57
C ARG A 30 -15.17 0.61 24.06
N LYS A 31 -14.05 1.03 24.65
CA LYS A 31 -13.74 0.80 26.08
C LYS A 31 -14.63 1.65 26.98
N ASP A 32 -14.81 2.92 26.65
CA ASP A 32 -15.64 3.85 27.42
C ASP A 32 -17.12 3.41 27.40
N PHE A 33 -17.59 2.88 26.28
CA PHE A 33 -18.94 2.32 26.12
C PHE A 33 -19.10 0.90 26.65
N LYS A 34 -18.03 0.25 27.12
CA LYS A 34 -18.05 -1.12 27.65
C LYS A 34 -18.74 -2.12 26.71
N LEU A 35 -18.47 -2.01 25.40
CA LEU A 35 -19.09 -2.87 24.39
C LEU A 35 -18.71 -4.34 24.62
N THR A 36 -19.68 -5.24 24.42
CA THR A 36 -19.47 -6.69 24.49
C THR A 36 -18.59 -7.18 23.34
N GLU A 37 -18.13 -8.43 23.40
CA GLU A 37 -17.40 -9.04 22.28
C GLU A 37 -18.27 -9.12 21.02
N SER A 38 -19.55 -9.46 21.16
CA SER A 38 -20.52 -9.49 20.05
C SER A 38 -20.68 -8.11 19.42
N ASP A 39 -20.83 -7.05 20.22
CA ASP A 39 -20.92 -5.68 19.73
C ASP A 39 -19.62 -5.20 19.06
N ASN A 40 -18.46 -5.63 19.58
CA ASN A 40 -17.19 -5.30 18.98
C ASN A 40 -17.02 -5.91 17.58
N GLN A 41 -17.41 -7.18 17.42
CA GLN A 41 -17.40 -7.89 16.13
C GLN A 41 -18.43 -7.30 15.17
N TRP A 42 -19.62 -6.96 15.68
CA TRP A 42 -20.64 -6.27 14.91
C TRP A 42 -20.12 -4.96 14.31
N LEU A 43 -19.43 -4.16 15.13
CA LEU A 43 -18.88 -2.88 14.70
C LEU A 43 -17.73 -3.06 13.70
N ASP A 44 -16.89 -4.10 13.87
CA ASP A 44 -15.84 -4.46 12.90
C ASP A 44 -16.45 -4.81 11.54
N ASN A 45 -17.50 -5.65 11.52
CA ASN A 45 -18.24 -5.99 10.30
C ASN A 45 -18.87 -4.76 9.65
N LYS A 46 -19.40 -3.82 10.45
CA LYS A 46 -20.00 -2.58 9.93
C LYS A 46 -18.94 -1.67 9.28
N ILE A 47 -17.74 -1.59 9.84
CA ILE A 47 -16.59 -0.87 9.23
C ILE A 47 -16.27 -1.49 7.86
N GLU A 48 -16.14 -2.82 7.77
CA GLU A 48 -15.86 -3.50 6.50
C GLU A 48 -16.97 -3.30 5.46
N GLN A 49 -18.23 -3.28 5.88
CA GLN A 49 -19.37 -3.05 4.99
C GLN A 49 -19.32 -1.65 4.37
N ILE A 50 -19.00 -0.62 5.15
CA ILE A 50 -18.85 0.74 4.61
C ILE A 50 -17.68 0.81 3.64
N ALA A 51 -16.52 0.23 3.99
CA ALA A 51 -15.38 0.17 3.08
C ALA A 51 -15.75 -0.49 1.75
N THR A 52 -16.49 -1.61 1.82
CA THR A 52 -16.97 -2.34 0.64
C THR A 52 -17.95 -1.51 -0.19
N ALA A 53 -18.94 -0.88 0.44
CA ALA A 53 -19.92 -0.04 -0.25
C ALA A 53 -19.24 1.13 -0.98
N LEU A 54 -18.33 1.84 -0.31
CA LEU A 54 -17.56 2.93 -0.91
C LEU A 54 -16.74 2.45 -2.12
N PHE A 55 -16.10 1.29 -2.01
CA PHE A 55 -15.34 0.70 -3.12
C PHE A 55 -16.23 0.34 -4.31
N LEU A 56 -17.39 -0.27 -4.06
CA LEU A 56 -18.38 -0.62 -5.11
C LEU A 56 -18.94 0.64 -5.81
N ASP A 57 -19.04 1.76 -5.10
CA ASP A 57 -19.36 3.08 -5.66
C ASP A 57 -18.17 3.72 -6.43
N GLY A 58 -17.07 2.99 -6.61
CA GLY A 58 -15.87 3.46 -7.32
C GLY A 58 -14.93 4.33 -6.48
N LYS A 59 -15.20 4.52 -5.19
CA LYS A 59 -14.39 5.35 -4.30
C LYS A 59 -13.27 4.53 -3.68
N ARG A 60 -12.03 4.79 -4.08
CA ARG A 60 -10.84 4.25 -3.40
C ARG A 60 -10.43 5.23 -2.31
N ILE A 61 -10.63 4.82 -1.05
CA ILE A 61 -10.37 5.67 0.11
C ILE A 61 -9.47 4.92 1.08
N LEU A 62 -8.40 5.57 1.53
CA LEU A 62 -7.63 5.13 2.70
C LEU A 62 -7.77 6.18 3.80
N VAL A 63 -7.59 5.75 5.04
CA VAL A 63 -7.62 6.62 6.21
C VAL A 63 -6.25 6.65 6.87
N SER A 64 -5.78 7.83 7.25
CA SER A 64 -4.53 8.01 7.99
C SER A 64 -4.76 8.77 9.29
N ALA A 65 -4.02 8.41 10.33
CA ALA A 65 -3.94 9.17 11.57
C ALA A 65 -2.90 10.29 11.40
N VAL A 66 -3.27 11.52 11.74
CA VAL A 66 -2.39 12.70 11.72
C VAL A 66 -2.61 13.55 12.98
N GLY A 67 -1.71 14.48 13.27
CA GLY A 67 -1.85 15.37 14.41
C GLY A 67 -0.78 15.14 15.48
N GLY A 68 -1.16 15.28 16.74
CA GLY A 68 -0.25 15.23 17.88
C GLY A 68 0.38 16.60 18.20
N TYR A 69 1.64 16.60 18.64
CA TYR A 69 2.32 17.81 19.15
C TYR A 69 2.40 18.93 18.10
N SER A 70 2.52 18.58 16.83
CA SER A 70 2.61 19.52 15.71
C SER A 70 1.25 20.04 15.23
N GLY A 71 0.14 19.61 15.83
CA GLY A 71 -1.21 19.97 15.42
C GLY A 71 -1.68 19.28 14.14
N CYS A 72 -2.93 19.56 13.76
CA CYS A 72 -3.55 19.02 12.55
C CYS A 72 -2.98 19.68 11.29
N PRO A 73 -2.85 18.95 10.16
CA PRO A 73 -2.54 19.57 8.88
C PRO A 73 -3.72 20.41 8.37
N ASP A 74 -3.42 21.45 7.57
CA ASP A 74 -4.45 22.31 6.96
C ASP A 74 -5.39 21.55 6.03
N LYS A 75 -4.89 20.50 5.38
CA LYS A 75 -5.65 19.65 4.46
C LYS A 75 -5.94 18.30 5.10
N MET A 76 -7.22 18.05 5.40
CA MET A 76 -7.73 16.79 5.94
C MET A 76 -8.04 15.74 4.87
N ILE A 77 -7.96 16.13 3.59
CA ILE A 77 -8.18 15.25 2.44
C ILE A 77 -7.08 15.55 1.43
N ASP A 78 -6.40 14.50 0.97
CA ASP A 78 -5.51 14.57 -0.18
C ASP A 78 -5.63 13.33 -1.06
N THR A 79 -4.84 13.28 -2.13
CA THR A 79 -4.80 12.17 -3.07
C THR A 79 -3.40 11.56 -3.03
N ILE A 80 -3.35 10.25 -2.85
CA ILE A 80 -2.14 9.45 -3.01
C ILE A 80 -2.28 8.54 -4.22
N ARG A 81 -1.16 8.07 -4.75
CA ARG A 81 -1.14 7.12 -5.85
C ARG A 81 -0.47 5.83 -5.37
N LEU A 82 -1.13 4.69 -5.56
CA LEU A 82 -0.58 3.36 -5.27
C LEU A 82 -0.94 2.42 -6.41
N ASN A 83 0.03 1.68 -6.96
CA ASN A 83 -0.18 0.78 -8.10
C ASN A 83 -0.87 1.47 -9.29
N ASN A 84 -0.54 2.73 -9.57
CA ASN A 84 -1.21 3.59 -10.57
C ASN A 84 -2.70 3.87 -10.32
N ILE A 85 -3.21 3.56 -9.12
CA ILE A 85 -4.56 3.89 -8.69
C ILE A 85 -4.51 5.18 -7.89
N GLU A 86 -5.36 6.14 -8.25
CA GLU A 86 -5.61 7.32 -7.42
C GLU A 86 -6.50 6.96 -6.23
N ILE A 87 -6.03 7.31 -5.04
CA ILE A 87 -6.68 6.98 -3.78
C ILE A 87 -6.86 8.27 -2.99
N VAL A 88 -8.09 8.53 -2.56
CA VAL A 88 -8.38 9.62 -1.63
C VAL A 88 -7.91 9.19 -0.24
N ASN A 89 -7.06 10.00 0.38
CA ASN A 89 -6.61 9.76 1.74
C ASN A 89 -7.33 10.74 2.69
N LEU A 90 -8.16 10.17 3.55
CA LEU A 90 -8.86 10.90 4.62
C LEU A 90 -7.97 10.92 5.86
N LYS A 91 -7.71 12.10 6.39
CA LYS A 91 -6.85 12.27 7.56
C LYS A 91 -7.70 12.48 8.80
N PHE A 92 -7.63 11.52 9.72
CA PHE A 92 -8.23 11.64 11.04
C PHE A 92 -7.24 12.35 11.94
N CYS A 93 -7.57 13.58 12.29
CA CYS A 93 -6.73 14.36 13.18
C CYS A 93 -7.02 14.00 14.64
N HIS A 94 -5.96 13.78 15.38
CA HIS A 94 -6.00 13.54 16.82
C HIS A 94 -5.08 14.52 17.57
N THR A 95 -5.33 14.66 18.85
CA THR A 95 -4.47 15.38 19.80
C THR A 95 -3.32 14.48 20.27
N CYS A 96 -2.50 14.95 21.21
CA CYS A 96 -1.36 14.22 21.74
C CYS A 96 -1.75 12.93 22.49
N THR A 97 -2.97 12.82 23.01
CA THR A 97 -3.34 11.75 23.96
C THR A 97 -4.36 10.76 23.41
N ASP A 98 -4.92 10.97 22.23
CA ASP A 98 -6.07 10.20 21.74
C ASP A 98 -5.86 9.55 20.35
N GLY A 99 -4.64 9.61 19.78
CA GLY A 99 -4.34 8.97 18.50
C GLY A 99 -4.59 7.45 18.47
N PHE A 100 -4.54 6.78 19.63
CA PHE A 100 -4.83 5.35 19.72
C PHE A 100 -6.30 5.00 19.48
N ARG A 101 -7.23 5.96 19.58
CA ARG A 101 -8.67 5.70 19.44
C ARG A 101 -9.04 5.27 18.03
N ASP A 102 -8.41 5.86 17.03
CA ASP A 102 -8.73 5.58 15.63
C ASP A 102 -8.03 4.33 15.09
N GLU A 103 -7.01 3.78 15.78
CA GLU A 103 -6.15 2.70 15.26
C GLU A 103 -6.95 1.48 14.79
N LYS A 104 -7.94 1.03 15.58
CA LYS A 104 -8.75 -0.13 15.21
C LYS A 104 -9.63 0.16 14.00
N PHE A 105 -10.26 1.33 13.94
CA PHE A 105 -11.06 1.73 12.79
C PHE A 105 -10.21 1.81 11.53
N ILE A 106 -9.10 2.55 11.59
CA ILE A 106 -8.18 2.76 10.48
C ILE A 106 -7.67 1.41 9.96
N LYS A 107 -7.26 0.51 10.87
CA LYS A 107 -6.78 -0.81 10.50
C LYS A 107 -7.86 -1.61 9.78
N THR A 108 -9.02 -1.82 10.39
CA THR A 108 -10.10 -2.62 9.79
C THR A 108 -10.58 -2.05 8.45
N PHE A 109 -10.75 -0.72 8.37
CA PHE A 109 -11.17 -0.06 7.15
C PHE A 109 -10.13 -0.18 6.03
N ASN A 110 -8.86 0.13 6.33
CA ASN A 110 -7.78 0.09 5.34
C ASN A 110 -7.47 -1.35 4.90
N ASP A 111 -7.42 -2.32 5.81
CA ASP A 111 -7.17 -3.73 5.48
C ASP A 111 -8.23 -4.23 4.48
N LYS A 112 -9.51 -3.87 4.71
CA LYS A 112 -10.60 -4.19 3.77
C LYS A 112 -10.41 -3.49 2.42
N MET A 113 -10.09 -2.19 2.42
CA MET A 113 -9.90 -1.45 1.17
C MET A 113 -8.70 -1.96 0.36
N TYR A 114 -7.57 -2.25 1.02
CA TYR A 114 -6.40 -2.86 0.38
C TYR A 114 -6.73 -4.20 -0.25
N SER A 115 -7.47 -5.06 0.47
CA SER A 115 -7.96 -6.35 -0.06
C SER A 115 -8.82 -6.17 -1.31
N LEU A 116 -9.76 -5.22 -1.29
CA LEU A 116 -10.63 -4.93 -2.44
C LEU A 116 -9.86 -4.38 -3.65
N MET A 117 -8.84 -3.54 -3.40
CA MET A 117 -7.94 -3.02 -4.43
C MET A 117 -6.90 -4.05 -4.90
N GLN A 118 -6.77 -5.19 -4.22
CA GLN A 118 -5.73 -6.21 -4.45
C GLN A 118 -4.31 -5.64 -4.34
N ILE A 119 -4.10 -4.74 -3.36
CA ILE A 119 -2.81 -4.12 -3.07
C ILE A 119 -2.30 -4.63 -1.72
N GLU A 120 -1.03 -5.04 -1.67
CA GLU A 120 -0.39 -5.41 -0.40
C GLU A 120 -0.18 -4.16 0.48
N PRO A 121 -0.69 -4.12 1.72
CA PRO A 121 -0.52 -2.98 2.62
C PRO A 121 0.96 -2.67 2.89
N PRO A 122 1.33 -1.39 3.06
CA PRO A 122 2.65 -1.02 3.56
C PRO A 122 2.83 -1.49 5.00
N ASN A 123 4.04 -1.97 5.31
CA ASN A 123 4.46 -2.34 6.65
C ASN A 123 5.60 -1.43 7.13
N ARG A 124 6.02 -1.60 8.38
CA ARG A 124 7.08 -0.77 9.02
C ARG A 124 8.40 -0.75 8.24
N LYS A 125 8.69 -1.79 7.44
CA LYS A 125 9.91 -1.89 6.64
C LYS A 125 9.75 -1.36 5.21
N THR A 126 8.52 -1.09 4.74
CA THR A 126 8.26 -0.68 3.36
C THR A 126 9.08 0.54 2.94
N LYS A 127 9.18 1.56 3.82
CA LYS A 127 9.98 2.77 3.53
C LYS A 127 11.47 2.50 3.32
N LEU A 128 11.99 1.40 3.84
CA LEU A 128 13.41 1.03 3.69
C LEU A 128 13.76 0.55 2.27
N PHE A 129 12.74 0.25 1.45
CA PHE A 129 12.92 -0.17 0.06
C PHE A 129 12.92 1.00 -0.92
N TYR A 130 12.55 2.22 -0.50
CA TYR A 130 12.44 3.34 -1.42
C TYR A 130 13.81 3.79 -1.91
N GLY A 131 13.85 4.24 -3.17
CA GLY A 131 15.02 4.85 -3.77
C GLY A 131 15.64 4.02 -4.89
N GLU A 132 16.91 4.33 -5.16
CA GLU A 132 17.65 3.80 -6.30
C GLU A 132 18.68 2.78 -5.83
N TYR A 133 18.77 1.65 -6.52
CA TYR A 133 19.75 0.61 -6.29
C TYR A 133 20.56 0.37 -7.56
N LYS A 134 21.88 0.22 -7.40
CA LYS A 134 22.83 0.06 -8.50
C LYS A 134 23.75 -1.12 -8.30
N GLU A 135 24.19 -1.69 -9.41
CA GLU A 135 25.30 -2.63 -9.48
C GLU A 135 26.04 -2.47 -10.81
N GLN A 136 27.32 -2.82 -10.83
CA GLN A 136 28.07 -3.00 -12.07
C GLN A 136 28.45 -4.48 -12.17
N THR A 137 28.10 -5.10 -13.30
CA THR A 137 28.45 -6.51 -13.55
C THR A 137 29.93 -6.67 -13.91
N LYS A 138 30.42 -7.92 -13.93
CA LYS A 138 31.79 -8.24 -14.41
C LYS A 138 32.02 -7.76 -15.85
N ASP A 139 30.99 -7.81 -16.67
CA ASP A 139 31.00 -7.37 -18.07
C ASP A 139 30.82 -5.85 -18.21
N ARG A 140 30.93 -5.10 -17.11
CA ARG A 140 30.78 -3.64 -17.02
C ARG A 140 29.39 -3.11 -17.38
N PHE A 141 28.37 -3.97 -17.38
CA PHE A 141 27.00 -3.52 -17.54
C PHE A 141 26.53 -2.82 -16.27
N GLU A 142 25.83 -1.70 -16.45
CA GLU A 142 25.26 -0.95 -15.33
C GLU A 142 23.82 -1.41 -15.12
N ILE A 143 23.54 -1.91 -13.92
CA ILE A 143 22.20 -2.31 -13.51
C ILE A 143 21.64 -1.24 -12.58
N LYS A 144 20.41 -0.82 -12.85
CA LYS A 144 19.69 0.18 -12.03
C LYS A 144 18.27 -0.29 -11.76
N LEU A 145 17.89 -0.31 -10.49
CA LEU A 145 16.52 -0.51 -10.01
C LEU A 145 16.06 0.74 -9.26
N VAL A 146 14.90 1.27 -9.62
CA VAL A 146 14.28 2.41 -8.93
C VAL A 146 12.95 1.95 -8.35
N LEU A 147 12.80 2.06 -7.03
CA LEU A 147 11.59 1.72 -6.29
C LEU A 147 10.94 3.01 -5.77
N LYS A 148 9.72 3.28 -6.23
CA LYS A 148 8.96 4.47 -5.84
C LYS A 148 7.98 4.18 -4.71
N GLU A 149 7.61 5.23 -3.98
CA GLU A 149 6.63 5.14 -2.89
C GLU A 149 5.25 4.68 -3.36
N ASP A 150 4.90 4.98 -4.61
CA ASP A 150 3.62 4.61 -5.26
C ASP A 150 3.53 3.14 -5.67
N ARG A 151 4.46 2.29 -5.19
CA ARG A 151 4.57 0.85 -5.49
C ARG A 151 4.89 0.52 -6.94
N THR A 152 5.35 1.49 -7.72
CA THR A 152 5.91 1.25 -9.06
C THR A 152 7.42 1.07 -9.01
N PHE A 153 7.95 0.30 -9.95
CA PHE A 153 9.40 0.18 -10.16
C PHE A 153 9.79 0.33 -11.61
N LYS A 154 11.05 0.70 -11.83
CA LYS A 154 11.71 0.60 -13.13
C LYS A 154 13.08 -0.05 -12.97
N PHE A 155 13.43 -0.94 -13.86
CA PHE A 155 14.68 -1.69 -13.87
C PHE A 155 15.34 -1.61 -15.24
N TRP A 156 16.65 -1.44 -15.27
CA TRP A 156 17.43 -1.29 -16.50
C TRP A 156 18.76 -2.03 -16.38
N ILE A 157 19.20 -2.62 -17.49
CA ILE A 157 20.55 -3.14 -17.71
C ILE A 157 21.13 -2.39 -18.91
N ASN A 158 22.04 -1.47 -18.67
CA ASN A 158 22.74 -0.73 -19.71
C ASN A 158 23.97 -1.52 -20.18
N LYS A 159 24.00 -1.87 -21.47
CA LYS A 159 25.05 -2.65 -22.14
C LYS A 159 25.91 -1.80 -23.08
N GLY A 160 25.86 -0.47 -22.93
CA GLY A 160 26.62 0.50 -23.74
C GLY A 160 25.91 0.86 -25.06
N HIS A 161 25.64 -0.14 -25.91
CA HIS A 161 24.96 0.06 -27.21
C HIS A 161 23.49 -0.36 -27.22
N SER A 162 23.02 -1.00 -26.16
CA SER A 162 21.61 -1.34 -25.94
C SER A 162 21.28 -1.28 -24.46
N SER A 163 20.00 -1.16 -24.14
CA SER A 163 19.51 -1.24 -22.77
C SER A 163 18.35 -2.24 -22.68
N ASP A 164 18.49 -3.26 -21.85
CA ASP A 164 17.33 -4.10 -21.51
C ASP A 164 16.62 -3.48 -20.32
N PHE A 165 15.30 -3.59 -20.25
CA PHE A 165 14.55 -2.93 -19.19
C PHE A 165 13.22 -3.60 -18.88
N THR A 166 12.66 -3.23 -17.73
CA THR A 166 11.31 -3.58 -17.33
C THR A 166 10.76 -2.59 -16.33
N GLU A 167 9.44 -2.50 -16.26
CA GLU A 167 8.72 -1.74 -15.26
C GLU A 167 7.48 -2.48 -14.81
N GLY A 168 7.01 -2.16 -13.62
CA GLY A 168 5.85 -2.84 -13.06
C GLY A 168 5.59 -2.44 -11.63
N LEU A 169 5.05 -3.38 -10.88
CA LEU A 169 4.62 -3.19 -9.50
C LEU A 169 5.51 -3.96 -8.54
N TRP A 170 5.66 -3.42 -7.34
CA TRP A 170 6.40 -4.08 -6.28
C TRP A 170 5.61 -4.11 -4.97
N LYS A 171 5.84 -5.18 -4.21
CA LYS A 171 5.33 -5.36 -2.86
C LYS A 171 6.45 -5.86 -1.95
N ASN A 172 6.24 -5.80 -0.64
CA ASN A 172 7.21 -6.36 0.30
C ASN A 172 6.54 -7.12 1.42
N LYS A 173 7.12 -8.27 1.77
CA LYS A 173 6.77 -9.04 2.96
C LYS A 173 7.97 -9.01 3.90
N ASN A 174 7.86 -8.26 4.99
CA ASN A 174 9.00 -7.97 5.87
C ASN A 174 10.17 -7.33 5.09
N ASP A 175 11.30 -8.02 5.03
CA ASP A 175 12.53 -7.61 4.34
C ASP A 175 12.71 -8.30 2.98
N THR A 176 11.70 -9.01 2.50
CA THR A 176 11.64 -9.53 1.12
C THR A 176 10.88 -8.57 0.22
N LEU A 177 11.55 -8.08 -0.82
CA LEU A 177 10.98 -7.35 -1.96
C LEU A 177 10.53 -8.35 -3.01
N ILE A 178 9.37 -8.12 -3.62
CA ILE A 178 8.83 -8.94 -4.71
C ILE A 178 8.48 -7.99 -5.87
N LEU A 179 9.05 -8.24 -7.05
CA LEU A 179 8.82 -7.46 -8.27
C LEU A 179 8.00 -8.25 -9.29
N ASN A 180 7.00 -7.61 -9.87
CA ASN A 180 6.19 -8.16 -10.95
C ASN A 180 6.15 -7.19 -12.13
N SER A 181 6.65 -7.62 -13.27
CA SER A 181 6.64 -6.82 -14.49
C SER A 181 5.22 -6.59 -14.97
N LYS A 182 4.98 -5.43 -15.59
CA LYS A 182 3.75 -5.18 -16.32
C LYS A 182 3.65 -6.18 -17.50
N THR A 183 2.45 -6.67 -17.78
CA THR A 183 2.17 -7.38 -19.03
C THR A 183 2.17 -6.38 -20.19
N LEU A 184 2.96 -6.62 -21.22
CA LEU A 184 2.97 -5.78 -22.42
C LEU A 184 1.73 -6.09 -23.27
N ASP A 185 0.90 -5.09 -23.50
CA ASP A 185 -0.26 -5.20 -24.40
C ASP A 185 0.01 -4.53 -25.75
N LYS A 186 -0.73 -4.93 -26.80
CA LYS A 186 -0.58 -4.41 -28.17
C LYS A 186 -0.79 -2.89 -28.30
N SER A 187 -1.41 -2.27 -27.30
CA SER A 187 -1.68 -0.82 -27.23
C SER A 187 -0.59 -0.04 -26.49
N ASP A 188 0.35 -0.70 -25.82
CA ASP A 188 1.49 -0.01 -25.24
C ASP A 188 2.36 0.50 -26.39
N ASP A 189 2.63 1.81 -26.44
CA ASP A 189 3.46 2.44 -27.48
C ASP A 189 4.85 1.79 -27.49
N ILE A 190 5.03 0.79 -28.36
CA ILE A 190 6.32 0.13 -28.60
C ILE A 190 7.18 1.12 -29.42
N SER A 191 7.61 2.20 -28.77
CA SER A 191 8.80 2.94 -29.17
C SER A 191 10.09 2.11 -29.00
N PHE A 192 9.97 0.88 -28.45
CA PHE A 192 11.06 -0.11 -28.30
C PHE A 192 11.69 -0.54 -29.63
N ALA A 193 10.96 -0.41 -30.74
CA ALA A 193 11.44 -0.80 -32.07
C ALA A 193 12.61 0.07 -32.59
N LEU A 194 12.91 1.21 -31.96
CA LEU A 194 13.96 2.13 -32.42
C LEU A 194 15.28 2.05 -31.63
N SER A 195 15.38 1.27 -30.54
CA SER A 195 16.54 1.36 -29.61
C SER A 195 17.23 0.03 -29.24
N SER A 196 17.00 -1.06 -29.96
CA SER A 196 17.59 -2.41 -29.71
C SER A 196 17.39 -2.95 -28.27
N ALA A 197 16.47 -2.35 -27.52
CA ALA A 197 16.15 -2.66 -26.14
C ALA A 197 15.25 -3.89 -26.02
N LYS A 198 15.58 -4.83 -25.12
CA LYS A 198 14.71 -5.98 -24.82
C LYS A 198 13.93 -5.77 -23.52
N TRP A 199 12.66 -6.17 -23.54
CA TRP A 199 11.85 -6.27 -22.33
C TRP A 199 12.28 -7.47 -21.48
N ILE A 200 12.43 -7.26 -20.17
CA ILE A 200 12.75 -8.32 -19.21
C ILE A 200 11.49 -8.66 -18.41
N GLU A 201 11.10 -9.92 -18.41
CA GLU A 201 9.94 -10.36 -17.64
C GLU A 201 10.35 -10.81 -16.24
N PHE A 202 9.80 -10.17 -15.22
CA PHE A 202 9.88 -10.57 -13.82
C PHE A 202 8.53 -11.10 -13.37
N ASN A 203 8.50 -12.39 -13.02
CA ASN A 203 7.36 -13.09 -12.45
C ASN A 203 7.73 -13.46 -11.01
N ASP A 204 7.28 -12.64 -10.05
CA ASP A 204 7.66 -12.70 -8.64
C ASP A 204 9.19 -12.79 -8.43
N LEU A 205 9.93 -11.82 -8.98
CA LEU A 205 11.37 -11.72 -8.72
C LEU A 205 11.61 -11.22 -7.30
N GLU A 206 12.28 -12.04 -6.49
CA GLU A 206 12.46 -11.78 -5.06
C GLU A 206 13.86 -11.27 -4.71
N PHE A 207 13.93 -10.27 -3.83
CA PHE A 207 15.16 -9.79 -3.23
C PHE A 207 15.06 -9.71 -1.70
N GLN A 208 16.13 -10.09 -1.02
CA GLN A 208 16.30 -9.86 0.41
C GLN A 208 17.01 -8.53 0.67
N LEU A 209 16.38 -7.65 1.46
CA LEU A 209 16.99 -6.41 1.93
C LEU A 209 17.82 -6.64 3.20
N LYS A 210 19.11 -6.28 3.15
CA LYS A 210 20.00 -6.30 4.31
C LYS A 210 20.98 -5.14 4.26
N LYS A 211 20.90 -4.21 5.21
CA LYS A 211 21.80 -3.04 5.34
C LYS A 211 21.92 -2.24 4.02
N GLY A 212 20.80 -1.87 3.41
CA GLY A 212 20.77 -1.11 2.14
C GLY A 212 21.22 -1.90 0.92
N LYS A 213 21.26 -3.24 0.98
CA LYS A 213 21.60 -4.11 -0.15
C LYS A 213 20.45 -5.08 -0.43
N LEU A 214 20.10 -5.21 -1.70
CA LEU A 214 19.16 -6.18 -2.22
C LEU A 214 19.93 -7.35 -2.81
N SER A 215 19.72 -8.55 -2.27
CA SER A 215 20.30 -9.79 -2.81
C SER A 215 19.17 -10.64 -3.38
N GLU A 216 19.28 -11.01 -4.65
CA GLU A 216 18.27 -11.84 -5.31
C GLU A 216 18.14 -13.22 -4.64
N LEU A 217 16.91 -13.74 -4.54
CA LEU A 217 16.61 -15.04 -3.94
C LEU A 217 16.29 -16.13 -4.97
N ASN A 218 15.65 -15.78 -6.08
CA ASN A 218 15.04 -16.75 -7.01
C ASN A 218 15.99 -17.21 -8.15
N SER A 219 17.25 -17.50 -7.82
CA SER A 219 18.30 -18.14 -8.66
C SER A 219 19.28 -17.23 -9.41
N GLY A 220 19.15 -15.91 -9.35
CA GLY A 220 20.19 -15.02 -9.87
C GLY A 220 21.24 -14.62 -8.84
N ASN A 221 22.26 -13.91 -9.31
CA ASN A 221 23.40 -13.46 -8.51
C ASN A 221 23.40 -11.93 -8.32
N LEU A 222 22.28 -11.25 -8.59
CA LEU A 222 22.21 -9.80 -8.51
C LEU A 222 22.30 -9.33 -7.06
N LYS A 223 23.18 -8.35 -6.84
CA LYS A 223 23.45 -7.70 -5.55
C LYS A 223 23.45 -6.20 -5.73
N LEU A 224 22.26 -5.62 -5.69
CA LEU A 224 22.09 -4.19 -5.87
C LEU A 224 22.34 -3.47 -4.54
N LYS A 225 23.16 -2.42 -4.57
CA LYS A 225 23.41 -1.54 -3.42
C LYS A 225 22.60 -0.27 -3.59
N GLN A 226 21.98 0.19 -2.51
CA GLN A 226 21.29 1.47 -2.50
C GLN A 226 22.29 2.58 -2.85
N ALA A 227 21.96 3.38 -3.84
CA ALA A 227 22.67 4.62 -4.12
C ALA A 227 22.42 5.54 -2.93
N VAL A 228 23.50 6.05 -2.33
CA VAL A 228 23.41 6.96 -1.19
C VAL A 228 22.71 8.25 -1.64
N GLU A 229 21.68 8.68 -0.90
CA GLU A 229 21.15 10.06 -0.94
C GLU A 229 22.14 11.03 -0.28
#